data_AF-D0NWK8-F1
#
_entry.id   AF-D0NWK8-F1
#
_cell.length_a   1.000
_cell.length_b   1.000
_cell.length_c   1.000
_cell.angle_alpha   90.00
_cell.angle_beta   90.00
_cell.angle_gamma   90.00
#
_symmetry.space_group_name_H-M   'P 1'
#
loop_
_entity.id
_entity.type
_entity.pdbx_description
1 polymer ?
#
loop_
_entity_poly.entity_id
_entity_poly.type
_entity_poly.pdbx_seq_one_letter_code
_entity_poly.pdbx_strand_id
1 'polypeptide(L)'
;MSHQRILVLLMAAFFAWVSAQTTPSQADRSKMIDPDVLVKTTSQSKTTIDTSSNRFLRFLDAEIQDTARGDNDVDHEDRGNTPSLSKFDDLIHKVFKSNPEKAQIEAWIQSRVHPQALFDTLRLGKSTTKLDNDPNLLLWFKLVAAFRAKNGNQAFSDLDLYYLLLKRNSAEELKILFESFLKTEGLKDLGKSMQNSLSGSWMSKTLKHETSPKIVYDTLRLQEAGTKLSDSPIFHQWLSYVQKYRAQERNHWFGDREMLDLFRKTIEEDDVEHCYIYFKTSRA
;
A
#
# COMPACT_ATOMS: atom_id res chain seq x y z
N MET A 1 11.09 32.39 8.29
CA MET A 1 10.21 31.90 9.38
C MET A 1 10.03 30.41 9.18
N SER A 2 10.69 29.62 10.02
CA SER A 2 11.07 28.24 9.71
C SER A 2 9.99 27.21 10.07
N HIS A 3 10.01 26.12 9.30
CA HIS A 3 9.20 24.90 9.42
C HIS A 3 9.16 24.26 10.82
N GLN A 4 10.00 24.71 11.76
CA GLN A 4 9.95 24.30 13.17
C GLN A 4 8.67 24.77 13.89
N ARG A 5 8.04 25.89 13.47
CA ARG A 5 6.79 26.35 14.10
C ARG A 5 5.55 25.54 13.70
N ILE A 6 5.52 25.00 12.48
CA ILE A 6 4.38 24.22 11.98
C ILE A 6 4.37 22.81 12.61
N LEU A 7 5.56 22.23 12.82
CA LEU A 7 5.70 20.90 13.45
C LEU A 7 5.37 20.92 14.95
N VAL A 8 5.65 22.04 15.65
CA VAL A 8 5.28 22.22 17.07
C VAL A 8 3.77 22.45 17.22
N LEU A 9 3.11 23.13 16.27
CA LEU A 9 1.66 23.35 16.31
C LEU A 9 0.85 22.07 16.02
N LEU A 10 1.32 21.18 15.15
CA LEU A 10 0.66 19.88 14.91
C LEU A 10 0.79 18.92 16.10
N MET A 11 1.88 18.99 16.87
CA MET A 11 2.05 18.19 18.10
C MET A 11 1.19 18.74 19.25
N ALA A 12 0.98 20.05 19.36
CA ALA A 12 0.16 20.65 20.41
C ALA A 12 -1.35 20.35 20.26
N ALA A 13 -1.85 20.21 19.03
CA ALA A 13 -3.26 19.89 18.78
C ALA A 13 -3.64 18.45 19.18
N PHE A 14 -2.68 17.52 19.23
CA PHE A 14 -2.94 16.12 19.61
C PHE A 14 -3.07 15.94 21.14
N PHE A 15 -2.38 16.74 21.94
CA PHE A 15 -2.41 16.65 23.42
C PHE A 15 -3.66 17.27 24.06
N ALA A 16 -4.31 18.24 23.39
CA ALA A 16 -5.57 18.81 23.89
C ALA A 16 -6.77 17.86 23.73
N TRP A 17 -6.73 16.93 22.77
CA TRP A 17 -7.81 15.96 22.55
C TRP A 17 -7.76 14.79 23.54
N VAL A 18 -6.57 14.32 23.89
CA VAL A 18 -6.38 13.22 24.86
C VAL A 18 -6.73 13.63 26.30
N SER A 19 -6.61 14.92 26.63
CA SER A 19 -6.92 15.44 27.97
C SER A 19 -8.42 15.65 28.21
N ALA A 20 -9.27 15.56 27.16
CA ALA A 20 -10.71 15.78 27.25
C ALA A 20 -11.54 14.49 27.44
N GLN A 21 -10.91 13.30 27.52
CA GLN A 21 -11.61 12.01 27.56
C GLN A 21 -11.40 11.18 28.83
N THR A 22 -10.85 11.76 29.90
CA THR A 22 -10.74 11.08 31.20
C THR A 22 -11.51 11.82 32.29
N THR A 23 -12.79 11.51 32.43
CA THR A 23 -13.51 11.68 33.70
C THR A 23 -13.25 10.46 34.60
N PRO A 24 -12.98 10.63 35.90
CA PRO A 24 -12.65 9.51 36.78
C PRO A 24 -13.93 8.81 37.27
N SER A 25 -14.11 7.53 36.94
CA SER A 25 -15.11 6.68 37.58
C SER A 25 -14.52 6.01 38.81
N GLN A 26 -14.96 6.55 39.93
CA GLN A 26 -14.99 6.06 41.31
C GLN A 26 -15.00 4.53 41.45
N ALA A 27 -14.10 4.04 42.30
CA ALA A 27 -14.12 2.71 42.87
C ALA A 27 -15.30 2.58 43.84
N ASP A 28 -16.03 1.47 43.74
CA ASP A 28 -16.81 0.96 44.87
C ASP A 28 -16.63 -0.56 44.99
N ARG A 29 -16.32 -0.99 46.21
CA ARG A 29 -16.15 -2.37 46.64
C ARG A 29 -17.50 -2.86 47.13
N SER A 30 -17.91 -4.09 46.79
CA SER A 30 -18.56 -5.03 47.72
C SER A 30 -18.88 -6.40 47.11
N LYS A 31 -18.36 -7.44 47.78
CA LYS A 31 -18.99 -8.73 48.17
C LYS A 31 -19.50 -9.65 47.04
N MET A 32 -18.84 -10.79 46.78
CA MET A 32 -18.91 -12.06 47.52
C MET A 32 -20.31 -12.68 47.49
N ILE A 33 -20.48 -13.71 46.64
CA ILE A 33 -21.28 -14.94 46.83
C ILE A 33 -20.81 -15.93 45.76
N ASP A 34 -20.34 -17.08 46.23
CA ASP A 34 -20.26 -18.37 45.51
C ASP A 34 -21.42 -19.22 46.06
N PRO A 35 -22.09 -20.04 45.23
CA PRO A 35 -21.92 -21.47 45.47
C PRO A 35 -21.87 -22.35 44.20
N ASP A 36 -20.95 -23.31 44.26
CA ASP A 36 -20.95 -24.62 43.58
C ASP A 36 -22.32 -25.33 43.57
N VAL A 37 -22.76 -25.81 42.39
CA VAL A 37 -23.51 -27.08 42.22
C VAL A 37 -23.31 -27.66 40.78
N LEU A 38 -22.51 -28.72 40.70
CA LEU A 38 -22.83 -30.09 40.19
C LEU A 38 -23.50 -30.33 38.79
N VAL A 39 -22.66 -30.83 37.84
CA VAL A 39 -22.79 -32.08 37.02
C VAL A 39 -23.83 -32.26 35.88
N LYS A 40 -23.26 -32.65 34.72
CA LYS A 40 -23.64 -33.69 33.71
C LYS A 40 -24.30 -33.32 32.36
N THR A 41 -23.53 -33.69 31.32
CA THR A 41 -23.86 -34.39 30.05
C THR A 41 -24.74 -33.75 28.98
N THR A 42 -24.09 -33.58 27.82
CA THR A 42 -24.52 -33.99 26.47
C THR A 42 -25.85 -33.45 25.94
N SER A 43 -25.78 -32.60 24.91
CA SER A 43 -26.36 -32.92 23.59
C SER A 43 -25.99 -31.88 22.53
N GLN A 44 -25.64 -32.40 21.36
CA GLN A 44 -25.59 -31.70 20.09
C GLN A 44 -26.90 -30.94 19.85
N SER A 45 -26.80 -29.72 19.31
CA SER A 45 -27.85 -29.20 18.44
C SER A 45 -27.22 -28.69 17.15
N LYS A 46 -27.64 -29.35 16.08
CA LYS A 46 -27.45 -29.02 14.69
C LYS A 46 -28.64 -28.14 14.31
N THR A 47 -28.39 -26.91 13.86
CA THR A 47 -29.38 -26.14 13.11
C THR A 47 -28.69 -25.46 11.93
N THR A 48 -28.90 -26.07 10.77
CA THR A 48 -28.80 -25.49 9.42
C THR A 48 -30.00 -24.56 9.14
N ILE A 49 -29.89 -23.80 8.04
CA ILE A 49 -30.87 -22.91 7.35
C ILE A 49 -30.56 -21.42 7.62
N ASP A 50 -30.35 -20.51 6.66
CA ASP A 50 -30.24 -20.56 5.20
C ASP A 50 -29.67 -19.21 4.69
N THR A 51 -28.84 -19.30 3.65
CA THR A 51 -28.97 -18.59 2.37
C THR A 51 -29.24 -17.07 2.29
N SER A 52 -28.22 -16.32 1.85
CA SER A 52 -28.23 -15.26 0.80
C SER A 52 -26.80 -14.69 0.76
N SER A 53 -26.02 -14.60 -0.32
CA SER A 53 -26.29 -14.41 -1.74
C SER A 53 -25.13 -14.97 -2.56
N ASN A 54 -25.36 -16.04 -3.32
CA ASN A 54 -24.53 -16.39 -4.47
C ASN A 54 -25.21 -15.85 -5.72
N ARG A 55 -24.70 -14.75 -6.27
CA ARG A 55 -24.96 -14.37 -7.64
C ARG A 55 -23.75 -13.61 -8.14
N PHE A 56 -22.83 -14.32 -8.78
CA PHE A 56 -22.03 -13.89 -9.94
C PHE A 56 -20.99 -14.98 -10.21
N LEU A 57 -21.44 -16.10 -10.79
CA LEU A 57 -20.59 -16.93 -11.62
C LEU A 57 -21.19 -16.93 -13.02
N ARG A 58 -20.29 -16.97 -14.00
CA ARG A 58 -20.49 -17.11 -15.45
C ARG A 58 -20.73 -15.80 -16.14
N PHE A 59 -19.72 -15.32 -16.86
CA PHE A 59 -19.82 -14.93 -18.27
C PHE A 59 -18.41 -14.49 -18.73
N LEU A 60 -17.59 -15.48 -19.08
CA LEU A 60 -16.43 -15.32 -19.97
C LEU A 60 -16.11 -16.71 -20.51
N ASP A 61 -17.02 -17.19 -21.36
CA ASP A 61 -16.74 -18.19 -22.40
C ASP A 61 -17.88 -18.10 -23.42
N ALA A 62 -17.52 -17.71 -24.65
CA ALA A 62 -18.13 -18.06 -25.94
C ALA A 62 -17.81 -16.97 -26.97
N GLU A 63 -16.69 -17.19 -27.66
CA GLU A 63 -16.54 -17.32 -29.12
C GLU A 63 -17.37 -16.46 -30.09
N ILE A 64 -16.64 -16.08 -31.14
CA ILE A 64 -16.98 -15.35 -32.36
C ILE A 64 -17.86 -16.22 -33.29
N GLN A 65 -18.92 -15.65 -33.89
CA GLN A 65 -19.10 -15.38 -35.36
C GLN A 65 -20.57 -15.39 -35.86
N ASP A 66 -20.80 -14.46 -36.80
CA ASP A 66 -21.74 -14.43 -37.94
C ASP A 66 -23.22 -13.95 -37.88
N THR A 67 -23.40 -12.82 -38.61
CA THR A 67 -24.43 -12.43 -39.60
C THR A 67 -25.94 -12.56 -39.31
N ALA A 68 -26.66 -11.43 -39.29
CA ALA A 68 -27.64 -11.03 -40.32
C ALA A 68 -28.59 -9.89 -39.85
N ARG A 69 -28.60 -8.80 -40.64
CA ARG A 69 -29.72 -7.92 -41.05
C ARG A 69 -31.02 -7.87 -40.21
N GLY A 70 -31.34 -6.68 -39.71
CA GLY A 70 -32.68 -6.29 -39.22
C GLY A 70 -32.71 -4.79 -38.86
N ASP A 71 -33.69 -4.08 -39.41
CA ASP A 71 -33.84 -2.63 -39.51
C ASP A 71 -34.37 -1.96 -38.23
N ASN A 72 -34.04 -0.67 -38.05
CA ASN A 72 -34.72 0.42 -37.30
C ASN A 72 -35.40 0.12 -35.94
N ASP A 73 -34.99 0.81 -34.87
CA ASP A 73 -35.57 2.12 -34.54
C ASP A 73 -34.85 2.80 -33.36
N VAL A 74 -34.94 4.12 -33.37
CA VAL A 74 -34.33 5.10 -32.46
C VAL A 74 -35.06 5.09 -31.11
N ASP A 75 -34.34 4.97 -29.99
CA ASP A 75 -34.73 5.71 -28.78
C ASP A 75 -33.57 5.95 -27.80
N HIS A 76 -33.71 7.05 -27.07
CA HIS A 76 -32.67 7.93 -26.58
C HIS A 76 -31.62 7.34 -25.62
N GLU A 77 -30.37 7.70 -25.91
CA GLU A 77 -29.27 7.71 -24.96
C GLU A 77 -29.55 8.72 -23.84
N ASP A 78 -29.66 8.25 -22.60
CA ASP A 78 -29.19 9.02 -21.45
C ASP A 78 -28.48 8.09 -20.46
N ARG A 79 -27.25 7.75 -20.82
CA ARG A 79 -26.32 7.06 -19.92
C ARG A 79 -25.16 8.00 -19.64
N GLY A 80 -25.32 8.73 -18.53
CA GLY A 80 -24.29 9.39 -17.73
C GLY A 80 -22.92 9.51 -18.39
N ASN A 81 -22.75 10.55 -19.19
CA ASN A 81 -21.45 11.02 -19.62
C ASN A 81 -20.61 11.28 -18.35
N THR A 82 -19.67 10.39 -18.01
CA THR A 82 -18.66 10.67 -16.99
C THR A 82 -17.64 11.61 -17.64
N PRO A 83 -17.70 12.94 -17.40
CA PRO A 83 -16.93 13.91 -18.19
C PRO A 83 -15.41 13.81 -17.94
N SER A 84 -15.00 12.97 -17.00
CA SER A 84 -13.62 12.73 -16.62
C SER A 84 -12.90 11.76 -17.56
N LEU A 85 -13.60 10.78 -18.15
CA LEU A 85 -12.96 9.79 -19.04
C LEU A 85 -12.82 10.32 -20.47
N SER A 86 -13.83 11.03 -20.99
CA SER A 86 -13.77 11.63 -22.33
C SER A 86 -12.66 12.67 -22.47
N LYS A 87 -12.49 13.54 -21.46
CA LYS A 87 -11.34 14.47 -21.42
C LYS A 87 -10.00 13.75 -21.38
N PHE A 88 -9.96 12.57 -20.76
CA PHE A 88 -8.76 11.76 -20.63
C PHE A 88 -8.41 11.08 -21.95
N ASP A 89 -9.40 10.56 -22.67
CA ASP A 89 -9.23 9.96 -24.01
C ASP A 89 -8.82 11.01 -25.05
N ASP A 90 -9.44 12.20 -25.01
CA ASP A 90 -9.06 13.35 -25.84
C ASP A 90 -7.62 13.81 -25.54
N LEU A 91 -7.21 13.81 -24.27
CA LEU A 91 -5.83 14.10 -23.86
C LEU A 91 -4.87 13.05 -24.39
N ILE A 92 -5.18 11.76 -24.28
CA ILE A 92 -4.36 10.68 -24.83
C ILE A 92 -4.21 10.86 -26.35
N HIS A 93 -5.31 11.00 -27.07
CA HIS A 93 -5.27 11.15 -28.54
C HIS A 93 -4.54 12.41 -29.01
N LYS A 94 -4.68 13.53 -28.31
CA LYS A 94 -4.00 14.80 -28.66
C LYS A 94 -2.51 14.76 -28.38
N VAL A 95 -2.09 14.02 -27.36
CA VAL A 95 -0.72 14.00 -26.87
C VAL A 95 0.16 13.01 -27.64
N PHE A 96 -0.39 11.86 -28.05
CA PHE A 96 0.36 10.82 -28.76
C PHE A 96 0.79 11.19 -30.20
N LYS A 97 0.31 12.32 -30.76
CA LYS A 97 0.47 12.59 -32.20
C LYS A 97 1.74 13.36 -32.59
N SER A 98 2.43 14.10 -31.70
CA SER A 98 3.69 14.81 -32.08
C SER A 98 4.37 15.67 -31.00
N ASN A 99 4.03 15.57 -29.70
CA ASN A 99 4.50 16.56 -28.73
C ASN A 99 5.90 16.23 -28.15
N PRO A 100 6.83 17.19 -27.95
CA PRO A 100 8.01 16.94 -27.14
C PRO A 100 7.59 16.46 -25.73
N GLU A 101 8.26 15.42 -25.24
CA GLU A 101 8.03 14.74 -23.96
C GLU A 101 7.62 15.67 -22.81
N LYS A 102 8.32 16.80 -22.70
CA LYS A 102 8.07 17.84 -21.69
C LYS A 102 6.67 18.45 -21.79
N ALA A 103 6.20 18.79 -22.99
CA ALA A 103 4.88 19.39 -23.20
C ALA A 103 3.75 18.38 -22.95
N GLN A 104 4.00 17.08 -23.20
CA GLN A 104 3.10 15.99 -22.82
C GLN A 104 2.95 15.88 -21.30
N ILE A 105 4.07 15.85 -20.57
CA ILE A 105 4.08 15.83 -19.10
C ILE A 105 3.38 17.09 -18.56
N GLU A 106 3.69 18.28 -19.09
CA GLU A 106 3.06 19.53 -18.65
C GLU A 106 1.53 19.52 -18.84
N ALA A 107 1.04 19.01 -19.99
CA ALA A 107 -0.40 18.90 -20.25
C ALA A 107 -1.11 17.99 -19.23
N TRP A 108 -0.52 16.83 -18.91
CA TRP A 108 -1.07 15.92 -17.88
C TRP A 108 -1.05 16.55 -16.49
N ILE A 109 0.02 17.26 -16.15
CA ILE A 109 0.17 17.97 -14.87
C ILE A 109 -0.82 19.15 -14.75
N GLN A 110 -1.12 19.85 -15.84
CA GLN A 110 -2.13 20.92 -15.88
C GLN A 110 -3.54 20.34 -15.75
N SER A 111 -3.78 19.20 -16.39
CA SER A 111 -5.06 18.47 -16.34
C SER A 111 -5.27 17.71 -15.04
N ARG A 112 -4.34 17.80 -14.08
CA ARG A 112 -4.37 17.14 -12.77
C ARG A 112 -4.51 15.61 -12.87
N VAL A 113 -3.91 15.02 -13.90
CA VAL A 113 -3.87 13.57 -14.06
C VAL A 113 -3.04 12.96 -12.92
N HIS A 114 -3.65 12.06 -12.14
CA HIS A 114 -2.97 11.37 -11.06
C HIS A 114 -2.06 10.25 -11.62
N PRO A 115 -0.82 10.08 -11.12
CA PRO A 115 0.11 9.09 -11.66
C PRO A 115 -0.44 7.67 -11.67
N GLN A 116 -1.11 7.24 -10.59
CA GLN A 116 -1.72 5.91 -10.51
C GLN A 116 -2.81 5.71 -11.58
N ALA A 117 -3.67 6.70 -11.81
CA ALA A 117 -4.72 6.59 -12.82
C ALA A 117 -4.11 6.43 -14.23
N LEU A 118 -3.03 7.16 -14.53
CA LEU A 118 -2.34 7.01 -15.81
C LEU A 118 -1.63 5.65 -15.92
N PHE A 119 -1.04 5.15 -14.83
CA PHE A 119 -0.41 3.82 -14.79
C PHE A 119 -1.42 2.74 -15.16
N ASP A 120 -2.62 2.82 -14.59
CA ASP A 120 -3.70 1.86 -14.81
C ASP A 120 -4.23 1.96 -16.25
N THR A 121 -4.48 3.16 -16.78
CA THR A 121 -5.01 3.31 -18.14
C THR A 121 -4.01 2.89 -19.21
N LEU A 122 -2.73 3.23 -19.03
CA LEU A 122 -1.67 2.78 -19.93
C LEU A 122 -1.32 1.29 -19.73
N ARG A 123 -1.94 0.62 -18.74
CA ARG A 123 -1.72 -0.79 -18.39
C ARG A 123 -0.24 -1.10 -18.20
N LEU A 124 0.51 -0.17 -17.63
CA LEU A 124 1.95 -0.27 -17.41
C LEU A 124 2.28 -1.40 -16.42
N GLY A 125 3.48 -1.96 -16.52
CA GLY A 125 3.91 -3.08 -15.67
C GLY A 125 3.48 -4.47 -16.16
N LYS A 126 3.17 -4.62 -17.46
CA LYS A 126 3.05 -5.93 -18.13
C LYS A 126 4.33 -6.35 -18.88
N SER A 127 5.31 -5.45 -19.00
CA SER A 127 6.57 -5.66 -19.71
C SER A 127 7.75 -5.59 -18.75
N THR A 128 8.91 -6.12 -19.19
CA THR A 128 10.15 -6.26 -18.41
C THR A 128 10.53 -4.96 -17.70
N THR A 129 11.03 -5.05 -16.47
CA THR A 129 11.45 -3.95 -15.58
C THR A 129 12.60 -3.06 -16.10
N LYS A 130 12.99 -3.19 -17.36
CA LYS A 130 14.04 -2.39 -17.99
C LYS A 130 13.43 -1.14 -18.63
N LEU A 131 13.79 0.03 -18.12
CA LEU A 131 13.37 1.34 -18.64
C LEU A 131 13.63 1.50 -20.15
N ASP A 132 14.77 1.01 -20.62
CA ASP A 132 15.19 1.18 -22.01
C ASP A 132 14.31 0.40 -23.00
N ASN A 133 13.56 -0.59 -22.51
CA ASN A 133 12.67 -1.43 -23.32
C ASN A 133 11.23 -0.92 -23.33
N ASP A 134 10.88 0.10 -22.52
CA ASP A 134 9.52 0.61 -22.41
C ASP A 134 9.51 2.16 -22.32
N PRO A 135 9.43 2.85 -23.46
CA PRO A 135 9.42 4.32 -23.49
C PRO A 135 8.18 4.91 -22.81
N ASN A 136 7.04 4.20 -22.77
CA ASN A 136 5.84 4.65 -22.07
C ASN A 136 6.03 4.59 -20.55
N LEU A 137 6.70 3.55 -20.06
CA LEU A 137 7.05 3.41 -18.65
C LEU A 137 8.06 4.50 -18.23
N LEU A 138 9.08 4.76 -19.04
CA LEU A 138 10.02 5.86 -18.78
C LEU A 138 9.30 7.20 -18.70
N LEU A 139 8.43 7.49 -19.67
CA LEU A 139 7.63 8.70 -19.68
C LEU A 139 6.72 8.83 -18.44
N TRP A 140 6.11 7.73 -18.01
CA TRP A 140 5.31 7.70 -16.79
C TRP A 140 6.13 8.01 -15.54
N PHE A 141 7.35 7.49 -15.41
CA PHE A 141 8.23 7.86 -14.28
C PHE A 141 8.60 9.34 -14.29
N LYS A 142 8.86 9.92 -15.47
CA LYS A 142 9.14 11.36 -15.58
C LYS A 142 7.91 12.19 -15.21
N LEU A 143 6.70 11.73 -15.54
CA LEU A 143 5.47 12.31 -15.02
C LEU A 143 5.40 12.22 -13.49
N VAL A 144 5.69 11.06 -12.88
CA VAL A 144 5.73 10.90 -11.42
C VAL A 144 6.67 11.91 -10.78
N ALA A 145 7.89 12.06 -11.32
CA ALA A 145 8.87 13.03 -10.84
C ALA A 145 8.32 14.47 -10.91
N ALA A 146 7.75 14.87 -12.06
CA ALA A 146 7.16 16.19 -12.24
C ALA A 146 5.93 16.43 -11.34
N PHE A 147 5.09 15.41 -11.15
CA PHE A 147 3.91 15.46 -10.29
C PHE A 147 4.28 15.70 -8.84
N ARG A 148 5.30 14.99 -8.34
CA ARG A 148 5.81 15.16 -6.97
C ARG A 148 6.51 16.50 -6.80
N ALA A 149 7.24 16.98 -7.80
CA ALA A 149 7.87 18.30 -7.76
C ALA A 149 6.83 19.44 -7.63
N LYS A 150 5.67 19.31 -8.28
CA LYS A 150 4.59 20.31 -8.21
C LYS A 150 3.72 20.19 -6.95
N ASN A 151 3.37 18.97 -6.54
CA ASN A 151 2.36 18.72 -5.52
C ASN A 151 2.93 18.27 -4.16
N GLY A 152 4.24 18.07 -4.09
CA GLY A 152 4.94 17.54 -2.92
C GLY A 152 5.04 16.01 -2.92
N ASN A 153 6.07 15.50 -2.25
CA ASN A 153 6.40 14.07 -2.24
C ASN A 153 5.29 13.18 -1.66
N GLN A 154 4.43 13.70 -0.79
CA GLN A 154 3.34 12.95 -0.15
C GLN A 154 2.10 12.81 -1.05
N ALA A 155 1.99 13.60 -2.11
CA ALA A 155 0.88 13.47 -3.07
C ALA A 155 0.95 12.14 -3.86
N PHE A 156 2.16 11.57 -3.97
CA PHE A 156 2.40 10.22 -4.44
C PHE A 156 3.73 9.76 -3.85
N SER A 157 3.66 9.07 -2.71
CA SER A 157 4.83 8.77 -1.86
C SER A 157 5.73 7.68 -2.45
N ASP A 158 6.93 7.53 -1.88
CA ASP A 158 7.83 6.44 -2.25
C ASP A 158 7.20 5.07 -1.98
N LEU A 159 6.38 4.94 -0.92
CA LEU A 159 5.64 3.71 -0.63
C LEU A 159 4.49 3.48 -1.62
N ASP A 160 3.78 4.53 -2.04
CA ASP A 160 2.76 4.40 -3.09
C ASP A 160 3.38 3.88 -4.40
N LEU A 161 4.52 4.45 -4.78
CA LEU A 161 5.26 4.00 -5.96
C LEU A 161 5.77 2.57 -5.79
N TYR A 162 6.38 2.25 -4.65
CA TYR A 162 6.94 0.94 -4.37
C TYR A 162 5.87 -0.16 -4.42
N TYR A 163 4.78 -0.01 -3.67
CA TYR A 163 3.73 -1.03 -3.59
C TYR A 163 2.90 -1.12 -4.87
N LEU A 164 2.72 -0.02 -5.61
CA LEU A 164 2.10 -0.08 -6.94
C LEU A 164 2.90 -1.00 -7.88
N LEU A 165 4.22 -0.86 -7.90
CA LEU A 165 5.09 -1.66 -8.76
C LEU A 165 5.30 -3.09 -8.23
N LEU A 166 5.34 -3.29 -6.91
CA LEU A 166 5.55 -4.61 -6.29
C LEU A 166 4.43 -5.59 -6.65
N LYS A 167 3.21 -5.11 -6.93
CA LYS A 167 2.10 -5.95 -7.40
C LYS A 167 2.43 -6.79 -8.63
N ARG A 168 3.33 -6.30 -9.50
CA ARG A 168 3.63 -6.96 -10.80
C ARG A 168 5.09 -7.35 -10.99
N ASN A 169 5.98 -6.94 -10.09
CA ASN A 169 7.42 -7.16 -10.20
C ASN A 169 7.96 -7.82 -8.92
N SER A 170 9.14 -8.43 -8.99
CA SER A 170 9.86 -8.90 -7.80
C SER A 170 10.57 -7.74 -7.09
N ALA A 171 10.90 -7.91 -5.82
CA ALA A 171 11.61 -6.88 -5.05
C ALA A 171 13.02 -6.62 -5.62
N GLU A 172 13.68 -7.65 -6.15
CA GLU A 172 14.99 -7.58 -6.82
C GLU A 172 14.90 -6.75 -8.11
N GLU A 173 13.87 -6.98 -8.92
CA GLU A 173 13.66 -6.21 -10.14
C GLU A 173 13.43 -4.73 -9.83
N LEU A 174 12.65 -4.42 -8.78
CA LEU A 174 12.45 -3.05 -8.34
C LEU A 174 13.73 -2.38 -7.85
N LYS A 175 14.61 -3.13 -7.17
CA LYS A 175 15.92 -2.60 -6.76
C LYS A 175 16.74 -2.18 -7.98
N ILE A 176 16.84 -3.05 -8.99
CA ILE A 176 17.56 -2.76 -10.24
C ILE A 176 16.95 -1.55 -10.95
N LEU A 177 15.61 -1.48 -10.99
CA LEU A 177 14.88 -0.35 -11.57
C LEU A 177 15.22 0.97 -10.87
N PHE A 178 15.16 1.04 -9.53
CA PHE A 178 15.46 2.29 -8.82
C PHE A 178 16.94 2.68 -8.88
N GLU A 179 17.85 1.71 -8.99
CA GLU A 179 19.27 1.98 -9.27
C GLU A 179 19.45 2.63 -10.66
N SER A 180 18.67 2.20 -11.66
CA SER A 180 18.72 2.80 -13.00
C SER A 180 18.27 4.26 -13.01
N PHE A 181 17.34 4.67 -12.14
CA PHE A 181 16.87 6.07 -12.05
C PHE A 181 18.00 7.05 -11.74
N LEU A 182 19.05 6.62 -11.03
CA LEU A 182 20.20 7.46 -10.73
C LEU A 182 21.03 7.83 -11.97
N LYS A 183 20.96 6.99 -13.02
CA LYS A 183 21.68 7.17 -14.27
C LYS A 183 20.84 7.89 -15.33
N THR A 184 19.52 7.91 -15.16
CA THR A 184 18.57 8.52 -16.11
C THR A 184 18.32 9.99 -15.80
N GLU A 185 18.50 10.85 -16.80
CA GLU A 185 18.16 12.27 -16.68
C GLU A 185 16.65 12.47 -16.44
N GLY A 186 16.31 13.43 -15.57
CA GLY A 186 14.94 13.67 -15.13
C GLY A 186 14.42 12.74 -14.03
N LEU A 187 15.12 11.64 -13.71
CA LEU A 187 14.73 10.70 -12.65
C LEU A 187 15.67 10.66 -11.45
N LYS A 188 16.82 11.32 -11.51
CA LYS A 188 17.86 11.23 -10.47
C LYS A 188 17.35 11.52 -9.06
N ASP A 189 16.52 12.55 -8.89
CA ASP A 189 16.00 12.92 -7.58
C ASP A 189 14.93 11.93 -7.08
N LEU A 190 14.11 11.39 -8.00
CA LEU A 190 13.19 10.29 -7.68
C LEU A 190 13.97 9.05 -7.23
N GLY A 191 15.04 8.69 -7.95
CA GLY A 191 15.92 7.57 -7.60
C GLY A 191 16.58 7.74 -6.23
N LYS A 192 17.11 8.93 -5.93
CA LYS A 192 17.67 9.24 -4.59
C LYS A 192 16.62 9.13 -3.49
N SER A 193 15.40 9.62 -3.72
CA SER A 193 14.30 9.49 -2.76
C SER A 193 14.00 8.02 -2.47
N MET A 194 13.82 7.22 -3.53
CA MET A 194 13.55 5.78 -3.42
C MET A 194 14.67 5.05 -2.68
N GLN A 195 15.94 5.31 -3.03
CA GLN A 195 17.06 4.69 -2.33
C GLN A 195 17.10 5.07 -0.85
N ASN A 196 16.87 6.33 -0.50
CA ASN A 196 16.84 6.74 0.89
C ASN A 196 15.72 6.04 1.67
N SER A 197 14.51 6.00 1.11
CA SER A 197 13.36 5.32 1.72
C SER A 197 13.58 3.82 1.91
N LEU A 198 14.26 3.17 0.95
CA LEU A 198 14.58 1.74 1.00
C LEU A 198 15.93 1.42 1.66
N SER A 199 16.66 2.40 2.20
CA SER A 199 18.00 2.18 2.78
C SER A 199 17.96 1.68 4.24
N GLY A 200 16.83 1.81 4.92
CA GLY A 200 16.73 1.56 6.36
C GLY A 200 17.28 2.68 7.24
N SER A 201 17.60 3.86 6.68
CA SER A 201 18.15 5.02 7.40
C SER A 201 17.24 5.50 8.56
N TRP A 202 15.96 5.16 8.52
CA TRP A 202 14.99 5.43 9.57
C TRP A 202 15.26 4.66 10.89
N MET A 203 15.89 3.48 10.84
CA MET A 203 15.99 2.57 11.99
C MET A 203 16.63 3.18 13.22
N SER A 204 17.74 3.91 13.06
CA SER A 204 18.49 4.48 14.20
C SER A 204 17.65 5.48 14.98
N LYS A 205 16.97 6.38 14.26
CA LYS A 205 16.07 7.38 14.85
C LYS A 205 14.87 6.71 15.52
N THR A 206 14.25 5.74 14.85
CA THR A 206 13.08 5.02 15.36
C THR A 206 13.40 4.17 16.59
N LEU A 207 14.60 3.56 16.66
CA LEU A 207 15.09 2.86 17.85
C LEU A 207 15.31 3.80 19.03
N LYS A 208 15.86 5.00 18.77
CA LYS A 208 16.07 6.02 19.81
C LYS A 208 14.76 6.51 20.44
N HIS A 209 13.68 6.53 19.65
CA HIS A 209 12.35 6.88 20.13
C HIS A 209 11.59 5.70 20.74
N GLU A 210 12.19 4.51 20.80
CA GLU A 210 11.58 3.30 21.36
C GLU A 210 10.20 3.00 20.74
N THR A 211 10.01 3.36 19.46
CA THR A 211 8.75 3.15 18.76
C THR A 211 8.39 1.67 18.72
N SER A 212 7.13 1.32 18.98
CA SER A 212 6.69 -0.07 18.88
C SER A 212 6.98 -0.66 17.50
N PRO A 213 7.51 -1.90 17.38
CA PRO A 213 7.62 -2.56 16.10
C PRO A 213 6.29 -2.71 15.37
N LYS A 214 5.17 -2.84 16.08
CA LYS A 214 3.83 -2.79 15.46
C LYS A 214 3.58 -1.46 14.74
N ILE A 215 3.87 -0.33 15.38
CA ILE A 215 3.70 1.00 14.78
C ILE A 215 4.60 1.14 13.56
N VAL A 216 5.84 0.65 13.63
CA VAL A 216 6.77 0.66 12.49
C VAL A 216 6.23 -0.21 11.34
N TYR A 217 5.65 -1.37 11.64
CA TYR A 217 5.04 -2.25 10.63
C TYR A 217 3.94 -1.52 9.86
N ASP A 218 3.03 -0.88 10.61
CA ASP A 218 1.92 -0.08 10.07
C ASP A 218 2.45 1.13 9.27
N THR A 219 3.48 1.81 9.77
CA THR A 219 4.10 3.00 9.14
C THR A 219 4.78 2.66 7.81
N LEU A 220 5.43 1.50 7.74
CA LEU A 220 6.06 0.99 6.53
C LEU A 220 5.05 0.39 5.54
N ARG A 221 3.78 0.27 5.93
CA ARG A 221 2.69 -0.31 5.13
C ARG A 221 3.00 -1.74 4.68
N LEU A 222 3.66 -2.52 5.54
CA LEU A 222 4.11 -3.87 5.19
C LEU A 222 2.95 -4.81 4.79
N GLN A 223 1.73 -4.54 5.28
CA GLN A 223 0.53 -5.24 4.84
C GLN A 223 0.28 -5.18 3.32
N GLU A 224 0.76 -4.15 2.63
CA GLU A 224 0.56 -3.99 1.18
C GLU A 224 1.46 -4.90 0.35
N ALA A 225 2.47 -5.51 0.95
CA ALA A 225 3.29 -6.51 0.28
C ALA A 225 2.52 -7.82 0.01
N GLY A 226 1.50 -8.12 0.82
CA GLY A 226 0.73 -9.36 0.72
C GLY A 226 1.64 -10.59 0.69
N THR A 227 1.40 -11.53 -0.23
CA THR A 227 2.20 -12.76 -0.39
C THR A 227 3.67 -12.51 -0.74
N LYS A 228 4.05 -11.30 -1.16
CA LYS A 228 5.45 -10.91 -1.42
C LYS A 228 6.13 -10.29 -0.20
N LEU A 229 5.53 -10.41 0.99
CA LEU A 229 6.07 -9.82 2.22
C LEU A 229 7.49 -10.32 2.52
N SER A 230 7.72 -11.62 2.45
CA SER A 230 9.03 -12.25 2.70
C SER A 230 10.12 -11.71 1.80
N ASP A 231 9.79 -11.43 0.53
CA ASP A 231 10.78 -10.98 -0.45
C ASP A 231 11.06 -9.47 -0.34
N SER A 232 10.25 -8.74 0.44
CA SER A 232 10.38 -7.29 0.54
C SER A 232 11.62 -6.89 1.36
N PRO A 233 12.55 -6.08 0.82
CA PRO A 233 13.66 -5.53 1.59
C PRO A 233 13.20 -4.66 2.76
N ILE A 234 12.02 -4.03 2.65
CA ILE A 234 11.44 -3.23 3.74
C ILE A 234 11.06 -4.15 4.91
N PHE A 235 10.55 -5.35 4.62
CA PHE A 235 10.23 -6.35 5.66
C PHE A 235 11.50 -6.85 6.36
N HIS A 236 12.56 -7.17 5.61
CA HIS A 236 13.84 -7.57 6.20
C HIS A 236 14.45 -6.49 7.11
N GLN A 237 14.30 -5.22 6.73
CA GLN A 237 14.69 -4.10 7.57
C GLN A 237 13.86 -4.03 8.86
N TRP A 238 12.54 -4.25 8.75
CA TRP A 238 11.67 -4.31 9.91
C TRP A 238 12.02 -5.48 10.85
N LEU A 239 12.36 -6.66 10.33
CA LEU A 239 12.85 -7.79 11.15
C LEU A 239 14.14 -7.42 11.90
N SER A 240 15.09 -6.80 11.20
CA SER A 240 16.34 -6.31 11.79
C SER A 240 16.07 -5.26 12.87
N TYR A 241 15.09 -4.38 12.64
CA TYR A 241 14.63 -3.40 13.61
C TYR A 241 14.05 -4.07 14.86
N VAL A 242 13.17 -5.07 14.70
CA VAL A 242 12.58 -5.82 15.83
C VAL A 242 13.66 -6.46 16.69
N GLN A 243 14.69 -7.07 16.07
CA GLN A 243 15.80 -7.68 16.81
C GLN A 243 16.52 -6.65 17.68
N LYS A 244 16.87 -5.49 17.10
CA LYS A 244 17.54 -4.39 17.83
C LYS A 244 16.64 -3.80 18.90
N TYR A 245 15.34 -3.68 18.64
CA TYR A 245 14.34 -3.21 19.59
C TYR A 245 14.27 -4.11 20.82
N ARG A 246 14.13 -5.43 20.61
CA ARG A 246 14.05 -6.44 21.69
C ARG A 246 15.33 -6.56 22.51
N ALA A 247 16.49 -6.22 21.93
CA ALA A 247 17.77 -6.22 22.62
C ALA A 247 17.93 -5.05 23.60
N GLN A 248 17.09 -4.00 23.53
CA GLN A 248 17.10 -2.91 24.50
C GLN A 248 16.43 -3.38 25.81
N GLU A 249 17.10 -3.16 26.94
CA GLU A 249 16.71 -3.67 28.27
C GLU A 249 15.25 -3.35 28.68
N ARG A 250 14.70 -2.25 28.17
CA ARG A 250 13.35 -1.75 28.47
C ARG A 250 12.24 -2.29 27.55
N ASN A 251 12.57 -3.07 26.53
CA ASN A 251 11.69 -3.27 25.36
C ASN A 251 11.29 -4.74 25.09
N HIS A 252 11.00 -5.48 26.15
CA HIS A 252 10.62 -6.90 26.13
C HIS A 252 9.14 -7.18 25.77
N TRP A 253 8.33 -6.15 25.55
CA TRP A 253 6.88 -6.27 25.39
C TRP A 253 6.43 -6.66 23.98
N PHE A 254 7.29 -6.52 22.96
CA PHE A 254 6.98 -7.00 21.60
C PHE A 254 7.57 -8.40 21.40
N GLY A 255 6.79 -9.43 21.72
CA GLY A 255 7.19 -10.83 21.64
C GLY A 255 6.84 -11.49 20.30
N ASP A 256 7.11 -12.79 20.21
CA ASP A 256 6.85 -13.57 19.00
C ASP A 256 5.37 -13.69 18.67
N ARG A 257 4.49 -13.68 19.69
CA ARG A 257 3.04 -13.71 19.50
C ARG A 257 2.57 -12.46 18.76
N GLU A 258 2.98 -11.28 19.21
CA GLU A 258 2.61 -10.00 18.58
C GLU A 258 3.12 -9.92 17.14
N MET A 259 4.31 -10.47 16.87
CA MET A 259 4.86 -10.57 15.52
C MET A 259 4.02 -11.50 14.63
N LEU A 260 3.69 -12.70 15.11
CA LEU A 260 2.86 -13.67 14.37
C LEU A 260 1.47 -13.10 14.09
N ASP A 261 0.88 -12.37 15.03
CA ASP A 261 -0.42 -11.72 14.85
C ASP A 261 -0.41 -10.63 13.76
N LEU A 262 0.75 -10.02 13.47
CA LEU A 262 0.90 -9.12 12.32
C LEU A 262 0.98 -9.90 11.01
N PHE A 263 1.74 -11.00 10.98
CA PHE A 263 1.90 -11.80 9.76
C PHE A 263 0.57 -12.42 9.35
N ARG A 264 -0.18 -12.99 10.29
CA ARG A 264 -1.53 -13.55 10.05
C ARG A 264 -2.54 -12.56 9.49
N LYS A 265 -2.32 -11.25 9.67
CA LYS A 265 -3.17 -10.20 9.10
C LYS A 265 -2.75 -9.80 7.69
N THR A 266 -1.56 -10.19 7.26
CA THR A 266 -0.96 -9.76 5.98
C THR A 266 -0.92 -10.89 4.96
N ILE A 267 -0.64 -12.12 5.39
CA ILE A 267 -0.46 -13.31 4.53
C ILE A 267 -1.30 -14.48 5.02
N GLU A 268 -1.55 -15.44 4.13
CA GLU A 268 -2.26 -16.68 4.44
C GLU A 268 -1.48 -17.53 5.47
N GLU A 269 -2.20 -18.37 6.23
CA GLU A 269 -1.63 -19.06 7.40
C GLU A 269 -0.44 -19.96 7.05
N ASP A 270 -0.45 -20.59 5.88
CA ASP A 270 0.64 -21.44 5.38
C ASP A 270 1.94 -20.63 5.11
N ASP A 271 1.82 -19.36 4.72
CA ASP A 271 2.97 -18.48 4.45
C ASP A 271 3.53 -17.84 5.74
N VAL A 272 2.73 -17.79 6.81
CA VAL A 272 3.15 -17.26 8.12
C VAL A 272 4.26 -18.10 8.73
N GLU A 273 4.15 -19.42 8.68
CA GLU A 273 5.17 -20.32 9.22
C GLU A 273 6.51 -20.14 8.49
N HIS A 274 6.49 -20.00 7.16
CA HIS A 274 7.68 -19.77 6.36
C HIS A 274 8.39 -18.46 6.78
N CYS A 275 7.65 -17.37 6.92
CA CYS A 275 8.19 -16.07 7.36
C CYS A 275 8.76 -16.14 8.79
N TYR A 276 8.09 -16.85 9.70
CA TYR A 276 8.55 -16.99 11.08
C TYR A 276 9.81 -17.86 11.19
N ILE A 277 9.87 -18.98 10.45
CA ILE A 277 11.07 -19.82 10.39
C ILE A 277 12.24 -19.02 9.82
N TYR A 278 12.04 -18.28 8.74
CA TYR A 278 13.06 -17.39 8.17
C TYR A 278 13.63 -16.46 9.26
N PHE A 279 12.77 -15.72 9.96
CA PHE A 279 13.19 -14.83 11.05
C PHE A 279 13.99 -15.55 12.15
N LYS A 280 13.58 -16.75 12.54
CA LYS A 280 14.28 -17.54 13.57
C LYS A 280 15.63 -18.05 13.10
N THR A 281 15.74 -18.47 11.84
CA THR A 281 17.01 -18.96 11.27
C THR A 281 18.01 -17.83 11.04
N SER A 282 17.56 -16.62 10.69
CA SER A 282 18.43 -15.43 10.58
C SER A 282 18.97 -14.93 11.93
N ARG A 283 18.66 -15.62 13.05
CA ARG A 283 19.17 -15.34 14.40
C ARG A 283 20.41 -16.16 14.74
N ALA A 284 20.65 -17.28 14.06
CA ALA A 284 21.77 -18.19 14.28
C ALA A 284 23.00 -17.76 13.48
#